data_AF-A0A176J387-F1
#
_entry.id   AF-A0A176J387-F1
#
_cell.length_a   1.000
_cell.length_b   1.000
_cell.length_c   1.000
_cell.angle_alpha   90.00
_cell.angle_beta   90.00
_cell.angle_gamma   90.00
#
_symmetry.space_group_name_H-M   'P 1'
#
loop_
_entity.id
_entity.type
_entity.pdbx_description
1 polymer ?
#
loop_
_entity_poly.entity_id
_entity_poly.type
_entity_poly.pdbx_seq_one_letter_code
_entity_poly.pdbx_strand_id
1 'polypeptide(L)'
;MDEQTFEERLRQLGHAYDGMPDRTSAQEITKNILQREGKKRGLRLSMPAAASIAGIILIGGLLSFQLFKGPESSPGEGKPGILSQEQDPPSTEKIKEKSEEARSLYNERLKKLKEKLRNEDAELYPIVQEANQSIKKFSLRPFANEKELQNQSEQLQEKVKMHVSSIDEQMDMLQEKAKQGETISDDDLLLLLAKQDQMYDRYNEKWENSADLIAPDFESFNTVIASMNDGTFENEKLKPVVEEIRGAGYRFFDAGEGMINIQPDYGWPKQKLGGRISASYSEWADFNLNKPYMADNTIIDDIKAGERLVEMEEFALSNPNFTRMDKVKTAYRDLFQNYVSKGFFDPNRKAPSQEFEESLLNLKRKFPDSDTFKEIALLHQKYKDGKLDKQESYAMPPSMQPAVPEFSQPVILFPLTEQMSGMYKDLQASKDPVALIAETGYKGNMNTEQITVLRIYLYAMLKKDYETAYILTDTKKSKSEFIQEAQKAKADFLSLNTKAKYLKVNASDGEEGITALELYSLEGIEQTFYLKTSGGGLSSRVQIGRQE
;
A
#
# COMPACT_ATOMS: atom_id res chain seq x y z
N MET A 1 -32.36 -23.07 -4.52
CA MET A 1 -31.39 -24.00 -5.16
C MET A 1 -31.87 -25.38 -4.75
N ASP A 2 -32.17 -26.26 -5.71
CA ASP A 2 -32.87 -27.52 -5.44
C ASP A 2 -31.90 -28.55 -4.84
N GLU A 3 -32.35 -29.25 -3.79
CA GLU A 3 -31.53 -30.11 -2.94
C GLU A 3 -30.97 -31.31 -3.72
N GLN A 4 -31.72 -31.75 -4.74
CA GLN A 4 -31.28 -32.76 -5.70
C GLN A 4 -30.10 -32.30 -6.57
N THR A 5 -30.04 -31.02 -6.96
CA THR A 5 -28.92 -30.49 -7.77
C THR A 5 -27.64 -30.34 -6.96
N PHE A 6 -27.76 -30.22 -5.64
CA PHE A 6 -26.62 -30.17 -4.72
C PHE A 6 -26.05 -31.57 -4.46
N GLU A 7 -26.92 -32.56 -4.20
CA GLU A 7 -26.48 -33.96 -4.03
C GLU A 7 -25.83 -34.52 -5.30
N GLU A 8 -26.38 -34.20 -6.48
CA GLU A 8 -25.83 -34.68 -7.75
C GLU A 8 -24.43 -34.08 -8.04
N ARG A 9 -24.20 -32.82 -7.62
CA ARG A 9 -22.89 -32.16 -7.68
C ARG A 9 -21.91 -32.74 -6.67
N LEU A 10 -22.34 -33.03 -5.45
CA LEU A 10 -21.52 -33.70 -4.43
C LEU A 10 -21.11 -35.11 -4.84
N ARG A 11 -22.02 -35.84 -5.47
CA ARG A 11 -21.78 -37.20 -5.95
C ARG A 11 -20.84 -37.22 -7.17
N GLN A 12 -20.92 -36.22 -8.04
CA GLN A 12 -19.96 -36.01 -9.13
C GLN A 12 -18.57 -35.61 -8.60
N LEU A 13 -18.49 -34.82 -7.53
CA LEU A 13 -17.24 -34.46 -6.85
C LEU A 13 -16.59 -35.67 -6.16
N GLY A 14 -17.39 -36.51 -5.49
CA GLY A 14 -16.90 -37.76 -4.89
C GLY A 14 -16.33 -38.73 -5.94
N HIS A 15 -17.04 -38.93 -7.05
CA HIS A 15 -16.53 -39.78 -8.14
C HIS A 15 -15.30 -39.20 -8.85
N ALA A 16 -15.15 -37.88 -8.90
CA ALA A 16 -13.94 -37.24 -9.43
C ALA A 16 -12.74 -37.43 -8.51
N TYR A 17 -12.96 -37.50 -7.19
CA TYR A 17 -11.92 -37.72 -6.20
C TYR A 17 -11.48 -39.20 -6.14
N ASP A 18 -12.44 -40.13 -6.17
CA ASP A 18 -12.16 -41.57 -6.18
C ASP A 18 -11.55 -42.06 -7.50
N GLY A 19 -11.71 -41.28 -8.58
CA GLY A 19 -11.11 -41.54 -9.89
C GLY A 19 -9.70 -40.96 -10.09
N MET A 20 -9.16 -40.22 -9.11
CA MET A 20 -7.78 -39.70 -9.20
C MET A 20 -6.77 -40.81 -8.92
N PRO A 21 -5.84 -41.12 -9.84
CA PRO A 21 -4.83 -42.13 -9.60
C PRO A 21 -3.88 -41.69 -8.47
N ASP A 22 -3.69 -42.56 -7.48
CA ASP A 22 -2.92 -42.30 -6.24
C ASP A 22 -1.44 -41.93 -6.45
N ARG A 23 -0.91 -41.99 -7.68
CA ARG A 23 0.44 -41.53 -8.03
C ARG A 23 0.47 -40.95 -9.44
N THR A 24 0.49 -39.62 -9.52
CA THR A 24 0.62 -38.87 -10.78
C THR A 24 2.02 -38.97 -11.37
N SER A 25 2.20 -39.79 -12.42
CA SER A 25 3.37 -39.67 -13.30
C SER A 25 3.13 -38.51 -14.29
N ALA A 26 4.03 -37.53 -14.32
CA ALA A 26 3.93 -36.36 -15.22
C ALA A 26 3.86 -36.75 -16.71
N GLN A 27 4.31 -37.96 -17.06
CA GLN A 27 4.29 -38.50 -18.42
C GLN A 27 2.87 -38.86 -18.88
N GLU A 28 1.97 -39.31 -18.00
CA GLU A 28 0.59 -39.64 -18.36
C GLU A 28 -0.29 -38.39 -18.53
N ILE A 29 -0.03 -37.35 -17.75
CA ILE A 29 -0.70 -36.04 -17.88
C ILE A 29 -0.28 -35.37 -19.18
N THR A 30 1.02 -35.36 -19.48
CA THR A 30 1.54 -34.77 -20.72
C THR A 30 1.06 -35.54 -21.95
N LYS A 31 0.97 -36.87 -21.89
CA LYS A 31 0.42 -37.71 -22.96
C LYS A 31 -1.08 -37.50 -23.17
N ASN A 32 -1.86 -37.28 -22.10
CA ASN A 32 -3.28 -36.98 -22.19
C ASN A 32 -3.57 -35.54 -22.67
N ILE A 33 -2.68 -34.58 -22.38
CA ILE A 33 -2.78 -33.21 -22.91
C ILE A 33 -2.43 -33.18 -24.40
N LEU A 34 -1.34 -33.85 -24.81
CA LEU A 34 -0.95 -33.96 -26.23
C LEU A 34 -1.94 -34.79 -27.06
N GLN A 35 -2.62 -35.78 -26.48
CA GLN A 35 -3.70 -36.51 -27.16
C GLN A 35 -5.02 -35.72 -27.21
N ARG A 36 -5.24 -34.72 -26.34
CA ARG A 36 -6.44 -33.87 -26.34
C ARG A 36 -6.30 -32.59 -27.17
N GLU A 37 -5.10 -32.18 -27.57
CA GLU A 37 -4.87 -31.08 -28.53
C GLU A 37 -4.98 -31.51 -30.01
N GLY A 38 -5.71 -32.60 -30.27
CA GLY A 38 -6.18 -32.95 -31.60
C GLY A 38 -7.37 -32.09 -32.03
N LYS A 39 -7.11 -31.08 -32.86
CA LYS A 39 -8.03 -30.27 -33.68
C LYS A 39 -8.69 -29.04 -33.03
N LYS A 40 -8.26 -27.88 -33.58
CA LYS A 40 -8.92 -26.56 -33.65
C LYS A 40 -10.45 -26.57 -33.48
N ARG A 41 -10.96 -25.80 -32.51
CA ARG A 41 -12.08 -24.83 -32.67
C ARG A 41 -12.25 -24.01 -31.39
N GLY A 42 -12.69 -22.76 -31.55
CA GLY A 42 -12.55 -21.71 -30.56
C GLY A 42 -13.70 -21.51 -29.56
N LEU A 43 -13.41 -20.54 -28.70
CA LEU A 43 -14.27 -19.68 -27.88
C LEU A 43 -14.94 -20.23 -26.61
N ARG A 44 -14.75 -19.38 -25.58
CA ARG A 44 -15.57 -19.06 -24.39
C ARG A 44 -15.55 -20.03 -23.22
N LEU A 45 -14.87 -19.59 -22.16
CA LEU A 45 -15.35 -19.81 -20.80
C LEU A 45 -15.17 -18.55 -19.95
N SER A 46 -16.29 -18.12 -19.40
CA SER A 46 -16.47 -17.14 -18.34
C SER A 46 -16.25 -17.80 -16.97
N MET A 47 -15.98 -16.94 -15.97
CA MET A 47 -16.26 -17.10 -14.52
C MET A 47 -15.20 -17.83 -13.66
N PRO A 48 -15.15 -17.55 -12.34
CA PRO A 48 -14.03 -16.88 -11.68
C PRO A 48 -13.30 -17.76 -10.65
N ALA A 49 -12.05 -17.45 -10.34
CA ALA A 49 -11.29 -18.10 -9.27
C ALA A 49 -10.63 -17.06 -8.38
N ALA A 50 -11.42 -16.47 -7.48
CA ALA A 50 -10.92 -15.91 -6.24
C ALA A 50 -10.55 -17.08 -5.32
N ALA A 51 -9.29 -17.51 -5.38
CA ALA A 51 -8.65 -18.30 -4.34
C ALA A 51 -7.12 -18.17 -4.48
N SER A 52 -6.48 -17.72 -3.40
CA SER A 52 -5.08 -18.02 -3.02
C SER A 52 -3.92 -17.25 -3.67
N ILE A 53 -3.72 -15.99 -3.27
CA ILE A 53 -2.41 -15.30 -3.34
C ILE A 53 -1.40 -15.94 -2.35
N ALA A 54 -1.87 -16.62 -1.29
CA ALA A 54 -1.02 -17.46 -0.43
C ALA A 54 -0.54 -18.78 -1.09
N GLY A 55 -1.13 -19.18 -2.24
CA GLY A 55 -0.82 -20.43 -2.93
C GLY A 55 0.34 -20.33 -3.94
N ILE A 56 0.57 -19.14 -4.52
CA ILE A 56 1.59 -18.99 -5.59
C ILE A 56 3.02 -19.03 -5.03
N ILE A 57 3.22 -18.66 -3.76
CA ILE A 57 4.52 -18.80 -3.08
C ILE A 57 4.82 -20.27 -2.67
N LEU A 58 3.78 -21.09 -2.46
CA LEU A 58 3.94 -22.52 -2.20
C LEU A 58 4.06 -23.36 -3.48
N ILE A 59 3.39 -22.98 -4.57
CA ILE A 59 3.44 -23.70 -5.85
C ILE A 59 4.76 -23.43 -6.60
N GLY A 60 5.34 -22.23 -6.48
CA GLY A 60 6.69 -21.96 -7.02
C GLY A 60 7.80 -22.80 -6.37
N GLY A 61 7.67 -23.09 -5.08
CA GLY A 61 8.57 -23.99 -4.34
C GLY A 61 8.31 -25.49 -4.57
N LEU A 62 7.08 -25.88 -4.91
CA LEU A 62 6.71 -27.28 -5.20
C LEU A 62 6.95 -27.69 -6.65
N LEU A 63 6.79 -26.77 -7.63
CA LEU A 63 7.06 -27.05 -9.04
C LEU A 63 8.56 -27.19 -9.33
N SER A 64 9.41 -26.47 -8.58
CA SER A 64 10.86 -26.66 -8.64
C SER A 64 11.29 -28.01 -8.07
N PHE A 65 10.54 -28.60 -7.12
CA PHE A 65 10.84 -29.94 -6.58
C PHE A 65 10.39 -31.10 -7.49
N GLN A 66 9.38 -30.88 -8.35
CA GLN A 66 8.89 -31.91 -9.29
C GLN A 66 9.65 -31.95 -10.62
N LEU A 67 10.33 -30.88 -11.03
CA LEU A 67 11.21 -30.89 -12.21
C LEU A 67 12.56 -31.59 -11.97
N PHE A 68 12.97 -31.79 -10.71
CA PHE A 68 14.22 -32.48 -10.34
C PHE A 68 14.07 -33.95 -9.91
N LYS A 69 12.84 -34.49 -9.86
CA LYS A 69 12.61 -35.92 -9.64
C LYS A 69 12.25 -36.60 -10.96
N GLY A 70 13.28 -36.99 -11.71
CA GLY A 70 13.13 -37.98 -12.77
C GLY A 70 12.73 -39.35 -12.18
N PRO A 71 11.89 -40.15 -12.86
CA PRO A 71 11.41 -41.43 -12.35
C PRO A 71 12.53 -42.49 -12.36
N GLU A 72 12.71 -43.20 -11.25
CA GLU A 72 13.57 -44.38 -11.18
C GLU A 72 12.95 -45.55 -11.96
N SER A 73 13.80 -46.18 -12.78
CA SER A 73 13.75 -47.59 -13.25
C SER A 73 12.80 -47.99 -14.39
N SER A 74 13.36 -47.99 -15.61
CA SER A 74 13.25 -49.12 -16.54
C SER A 74 14.66 -49.43 -17.08
N PRO A 75 15.11 -50.69 -17.11
CA PRO A 75 16.51 -51.03 -17.37
C PRO A 75 16.80 -51.01 -18.88
N GLY A 76 17.60 -50.05 -19.33
CA GLY A 76 18.04 -49.97 -20.72
C GLY A 76 18.99 -48.80 -20.97
N GLU A 77 20.28 -49.13 -21.06
CA GLU A 77 21.40 -48.41 -21.68
C GLU A 77 21.19 -46.95 -22.14
N GLY A 78 21.95 -46.05 -21.51
CA GLY A 78 22.21 -44.70 -22.03
C GLY A 78 22.40 -43.69 -20.91
N LYS A 79 23.65 -43.27 -20.66
CA LYS A 79 23.96 -42.15 -19.76
C LYS A 79 23.44 -40.84 -20.36
N PRO A 80 22.72 -40.02 -19.58
CA PRO A 80 23.03 -38.60 -19.50
C PRO A 80 23.36 -38.25 -18.06
N GLY A 81 24.50 -37.59 -17.84
CA GLY A 81 24.93 -37.13 -16.52
C GLY A 81 23.93 -36.14 -15.94
N ILE A 82 23.10 -36.61 -15.00
CA ILE A 82 22.36 -35.75 -14.09
C ILE A 82 23.29 -35.52 -12.91
N LEU A 83 23.76 -34.27 -12.75
CA LEU A 83 24.39 -33.79 -11.53
C LEU A 83 23.39 -34.01 -10.39
N SER A 84 23.58 -35.08 -9.62
CA SER A 84 22.96 -35.22 -8.30
C SER A 84 23.36 -34.01 -7.48
N GLN A 85 22.48 -33.02 -7.31
CA GLN A 85 22.66 -32.03 -6.27
C GLN A 85 22.56 -32.80 -4.95
N GLU A 86 23.67 -32.91 -4.23
CA GLU A 86 23.70 -33.44 -2.87
C GLU A 86 22.65 -32.70 -2.02
N GLN A 87 21.64 -33.43 -1.57
CA GLN A 87 20.70 -32.99 -0.56
C GLN A 87 21.34 -33.24 0.81
N ASP A 88 22.38 -32.47 1.13
CA ASP A 88 22.95 -32.45 2.47
C ASP A 88 22.48 -31.17 3.19
N PRO A 89 21.43 -31.26 4.03
CA PRO A 89 20.87 -30.08 4.68
C PRO A 89 21.92 -29.44 5.61
N PRO A 90 22.06 -28.10 5.59
CA PRO A 90 23.05 -27.43 6.42
C PRO A 90 22.76 -27.63 7.91
N SER A 91 23.82 -27.64 8.72
CA SER A 91 23.66 -27.74 10.17
C SER A 91 22.87 -26.56 10.75
N THR A 92 22.17 -26.82 11.86
CA THR A 92 21.44 -25.77 12.60
C THR A 92 22.37 -24.65 13.08
N GLU A 93 23.63 -24.96 13.35
CA GLU A 93 24.66 -23.99 13.72
C GLU A 93 24.98 -23.02 12.59
N LYS A 94 25.11 -23.51 11.34
CA LYS A 94 25.32 -22.66 10.15
C LYS A 94 24.12 -21.76 9.88
N ILE A 95 22.90 -22.30 10.01
CA ILE A 95 21.67 -21.49 9.85
C ILE A 95 21.63 -20.38 10.91
N LYS A 96 21.99 -20.71 12.16
CA LYS A 96 22.05 -19.75 13.26
C LYS A 96 23.11 -18.67 13.02
N GLU A 97 24.30 -19.05 12.58
CA GLU A 97 25.38 -18.12 12.21
C GLU A 97 24.90 -17.10 11.16
N LYS A 98 24.32 -17.57 10.05
CA LYS A 98 23.78 -16.68 9.00
C LYS A 98 22.63 -15.80 9.49
N SER A 99 21.80 -16.33 10.38
CA SER A 99 20.73 -15.54 11.02
C SER A 99 21.30 -14.43 11.92
N GLU A 100 22.38 -14.73 12.66
CA GLU A 100 23.08 -13.77 13.53
C GLU A 100 23.84 -12.71 12.72
N GLU A 101 24.46 -13.07 11.59
CA GLU A 101 25.05 -12.12 10.64
C GLU A 101 23.99 -11.12 10.14
N ALA A 102 22.84 -11.61 9.67
CA ALA A 102 21.74 -10.77 9.23
C ALA A 102 21.17 -9.90 10.36
N ARG A 103 21.14 -10.44 11.59
CA ARG A 103 20.71 -9.69 12.78
C ARG A 103 21.68 -8.58 13.15
N SER A 104 22.98 -8.83 13.06
CA SER A 104 24.03 -7.84 13.30
C SER A 104 23.93 -6.70 12.29
N LEU A 105 23.82 -7.03 10.99
CA LEU A 105 23.61 -6.06 9.92
C LEU A 105 22.35 -5.22 10.14
N TYR A 106 21.23 -5.86 10.53
CA TYR A 106 19.99 -5.17 10.86
C TYR A 106 20.18 -4.14 11.98
N ASN A 107 20.86 -4.51 13.07
CA ASN A 107 21.07 -3.61 14.20
C ASN A 107 21.99 -2.44 13.82
N GLU A 108 23.06 -2.69 13.05
CA GLU A 108 23.96 -1.65 12.55
C GLU A 108 23.19 -0.65 11.68
N ARG A 109 22.40 -1.15 10.73
CA ARG A 109 21.61 -0.34 9.82
C ARG A 109 20.51 0.43 10.52
N LEU A 110 19.82 -0.20 11.48
CA LEU A 110 18.80 0.45 12.29
C LEU A 110 19.40 1.62 13.08
N LYS A 111 20.59 1.44 13.68
CA LYS A 111 21.27 2.54 14.38
C LYS A 111 21.54 3.72 13.45
N LYS A 112 22.11 3.47 12.27
CA LYS A 112 22.36 4.51 11.25
C LYS A 112 21.05 5.21 10.83
N LEU A 113 19.99 4.43 10.64
CA LEU A 113 18.68 4.95 10.28
C LEU A 113 18.10 5.87 11.38
N LYS A 114 18.17 5.46 12.65
CA LYS A 114 17.73 6.28 13.80
C LYS A 114 18.49 7.60 13.87
N GLU A 115 19.83 7.55 13.74
CA GLU A 115 20.69 8.73 13.75
C GLU A 115 20.36 9.69 12.61
N LYS A 116 20.23 9.15 11.39
CA LYS A 116 19.93 9.94 10.19
C LYS A 116 18.53 10.56 10.23
N LEU A 117 17.53 9.79 10.66
CA LEU A 117 16.16 10.28 10.77
C LEU A 117 15.92 11.10 12.04
N ARG A 118 16.87 11.11 12.99
CA ARG A 118 16.68 11.66 14.36
C ARG A 118 15.40 11.14 15.01
N ASN A 119 15.12 9.85 14.81
CA ASN A 119 13.91 9.21 15.30
C ASN A 119 14.29 7.90 16.00
N GLU A 120 14.15 7.88 17.32
CA GLU A 120 14.46 6.72 18.16
C GLU A 120 13.50 5.55 17.94
N ASP A 121 12.37 5.76 17.27
CA ASP A 121 11.36 4.75 16.96
C ASP A 121 11.38 4.29 15.50
N ALA A 122 12.50 4.50 14.79
CA ALA A 122 12.62 4.06 13.39
C ALA A 122 12.40 2.54 13.19
N GLU A 123 12.53 1.71 14.22
CA GLU A 123 12.16 0.29 14.18
C GLU A 123 10.65 0.04 14.03
N LEU A 124 9.82 1.06 14.27
CA LEU A 124 8.37 0.95 14.15
C LEU A 124 7.87 1.19 12.74
N TYR A 125 8.69 1.67 11.81
CA TYR A 125 8.31 1.74 10.41
C TYR A 125 7.96 0.33 9.88
N PRO A 126 6.81 0.14 9.21
CA PRO A 126 6.41 -1.17 8.67
C PRO A 126 7.48 -1.85 7.82
N ILE A 127 8.16 -1.12 6.92
CA ILE A 127 9.29 -1.65 6.11
C ILE A 127 10.42 -2.23 6.96
N VAL A 128 10.74 -1.62 8.10
CA VAL A 128 11.81 -2.07 9.01
C VAL A 128 11.34 -3.32 9.76
N GLN A 129 10.07 -3.36 10.15
CA GLN A 129 9.46 -4.54 10.77
C GLN A 129 9.45 -5.73 9.82
N GLU A 130 9.20 -5.54 8.53
CA GLU A 130 9.27 -6.60 7.51
C GLU A 130 10.67 -7.22 7.41
N ALA A 131 11.73 -6.42 7.52
CA ALA A 131 13.10 -6.94 7.54
C ALA A 131 13.35 -7.80 8.79
N ASN A 132 12.95 -7.30 9.96
CA ASN A 132 13.04 -8.02 11.23
C ASN A 132 12.24 -9.34 11.20
N GLN A 133 11.04 -9.34 10.63
CA GLN A 133 10.23 -10.54 10.43
C GLN A 133 10.89 -11.52 9.45
N SER A 134 11.53 -11.02 8.40
CA SER A 134 12.24 -11.86 7.42
C SER A 134 13.43 -12.59 8.05
N ILE A 135 14.17 -11.95 8.95
CA ILE A 135 15.25 -12.57 9.73
C ILE A 135 14.70 -13.72 10.61
N LYS A 136 13.58 -13.47 11.32
CA LYS A 136 12.95 -14.50 12.17
C LYS A 136 12.44 -15.69 11.34
N LYS A 137 11.86 -15.43 10.16
CA LYS A 137 11.40 -16.50 9.26
C LYS A 137 12.58 -17.31 8.71
N PHE A 138 13.68 -16.64 8.38
CA PHE A 138 14.89 -17.28 7.89
C PHE A 138 15.47 -18.28 8.91
N SER A 139 15.53 -17.92 10.20
CA SER A 139 16.06 -18.81 11.24
C SER A 139 15.23 -20.08 11.47
N LEU A 140 13.99 -20.11 10.98
CA LEU A 140 13.05 -21.23 11.12
C LEU A 140 12.88 -22.01 9.81
N ARG A 141 13.47 -21.53 8.71
CA ARG A 141 13.30 -22.11 7.38
C ARG A 141 14.22 -23.33 7.21
N PRO A 142 13.71 -24.46 6.67
CA PRO A 142 14.56 -25.55 6.23
C PRO A 142 15.26 -25.19 4.91
N PHE A 143 16.51 -25.62 4.74
CA PHE A 143 17.29 -25.44 3.51
C PHE A 143 17.72 -26.79 2.97
N ALA A 144 17.72 -26.96 1.65
CA ALA A 144 18.09 -28.20 1.00
C ALA A 144 19.60 -28.48 1.04
N ASN A 145 20.42 -27.42 1.00
CA ASN A 145 21.88 -27.50 1.04
C ASN A 145 22.55 -26.17 1.41
N GLU A 146 23.87 -26.18 1.62
CA GLU A 146 24.65 -24.98 1.97
C GLU A 146 24.61 -23.89 0.90
N LYS A 147 24.51 -24.27 -0.38
CA LYS A 147 24.41 -23.29 -1.48
C LYS A 147 23.07 -22.54 -1.42
N GLU A 148 21.97 -23.24 -1.15
CA GLU A 148 20.67 -22.58 -0.92
C GLU A 148 20.75 -21.65 0.29
N LEU A 149 21.31 -22.12 1.41
CA LEU A 149 21.49 -21.30 2.61
C LEU A 149 22.27 -20.02 2.30
N GLN A 150 23.39 -20.12 1.59
CA GLN A 150 24.22 -18.97 1.23
C GLN A 150 23.47 -17.98 0.33
N ASN A 151 22.84 -18.47 -0.75
CA ASN A 151 22.07 -17.62 -1.66
C ASN A 151 20.91 -16.91 -0.95
N GLN A 152 20.17 -17.63 -0.09
CA GLN A 152 19.07 -17.06 0.67
C GLN A 152 19.56 -16.09 1.76
N SER A 153 20.73 -16.33 2.34
CA SER A 153 21.39 -15.42 3.28
C SER A 153 21.77 -14.11 2.59
N GLU A 154 22.35 -14.17 1.40
CA GLU A 154 22.69 -12.98 0.61
C GLU A 154 21.45 -12.16 0.24
N GLN A 155 20.37 -12.83 -0.20
CA GLN A 155 19.08 -12.19 -0.46
C GLN A 155 18.49 -11.54 0.80
N LEU A 156 18.59 -12.22 1.96
CA LEU A 156 18.15 -11.65 3.23
C LEU A 156 18.96 -10.42 3.62
N GLN A 157 20.29 -10.46 3.46
CA GLN A 157 21.16 -9.32 3.77
C GLN A 157 20.87 -8.13 2.86
N GLU A 158 20.63 -8.37 1.56
CA GLU A 158 20.22 -7.31 0.62
C GLU A 158 18.86 -6.73 1.02
N LYS A 159 17.88 -7.58 1.36
CA LYS A 159 16.58 -7.12 1.88
C LYS A 159 16.75 -6.26 3.12
N VAL A 160 17.61 -6.65 4.07
CA VAL A 160 17.91 -5.86 5.27
C VAL A 160 18.50 -4.51 4.91
N LYS A 161 19.48 -4.45 3.99
CA LYS A 161 20.06 -3.17 3.53
C LYS A 161 19.01 -2.26 2.89
N MET A 162 18.16 -2.82 2.03
CA MET A 162 17.15 -2.07 1.28
C MET A 162 16.00 -1.62 2.19
N HIS A 163 15.56 -2.44 3.14
CA HIS A 163 14.44 -2.11 4.03
C HIS A 163 14.86 -1.20 5.20
N VAL A 164 16.07 -1.39 5.74
CA VAL A 164 16.59 -0.63 6.89
C VAL A 164 17.57 0.44 6.40
N SER A 165 17.04 1.39 5.65
CA SER A 165 17.77 2.51 5.05
C SER A 165 16.85 3.71 4.90
N SER A 166 17.42 4.90 4.79
CA SER A 166 16.67 6.10 4.42
C SER A 166 16.31 6.08 2.93
N ILE A 167 15.42 6.98 2.50
CA ILE A 167 14.98 7.07 1.09
C ILE A 167 16.14 7.40 0.16
N ASP A 168 16.97 8.36 0.54
CA ASP A 168 18.16 8.78 -0.22
C ASP A 168 19.22 7.68 -0.27
N GLU A 169 19.47 6.95 0.84
CA GLU A 169 20.37 5.77 0.84
C GLU A 169 19.88 4.68 -0.11
N GLN A 170 18.57 4.41 -0.12
CA GLN A 170 18.01 3.45 -1.06
C GLN A 170 18.20 3.92 -2.49
N MET A 171 17.93 5.20 -2.78
CA MET A 171 18.16 5.74 -4.11
C MET A 171 19.63 5.62 -4.53
N ASP A 172 20.58 5.93 -3.64
CA ASP A 172 22.01 5.76 -3.93
C ASP A 172 22.35 4.31 -4.29
N MET A 173 21.80 3.33 -3.55
CA MET A 173 21.96 1.90 -3.89
C MET A 173 21.39 1.55 -5.26
N LEU A 174 20.22 2.09 -5.61
CA LEU A 174 19.61 1.89 -6.93
C LEU A 174 20.40 2.59 -8.05
N GLN A 175 20.96 3.76 -7.78
CA GLN A 175 21.83 4.46 -8.72
C GLN A 175 23.12 3.68 -8.99
N GLU A 176 23.71 3.04 -7.98
CA GLU A 176 24.87 2.17 -8.18
C GLU A 176 24.52 0.94 -9.03
N LYS A 177 23.37 0.29 -8.80
CA LYS A 177 22.88 -0.80 -9.66
C LYS A 177 22.68 -0.32 -11.11
N ALA A 178 22.05 0.85 -11.28
CA ALA A 178 21.83 1.46 -12.60
C ALA A 178 23.15 1.79 -13.33
N LYS A 179 24.17 2.31 -12.61
CA LYS A 179 25.52 2.58 -13.14
C LYS A 179 26.24 1.30 -13.57
N GLN A 180 26.00 0.19 -12.88
CA GLN A 180 26.53 -1.14 -13.23
C GLN A 180 25.83 -1.77 -14.44
N GLY A 181 24.81 -1.10 -14.99
CA GLY A 181 24.11 -1.56 -16.18
C GLY A 181 22.86 -2.38 -15.89
N GLU A 182 22.52 -2.58 -14.61
CA GLU A 182 21.34 -3.35 -14.21
C GLU A 182 20.05 -2.56 -14.47
N THR A 183 18.98 -3.28 -14.82
CA THR A 183 17.63 -2.70 -14.87
C THR A 183 17.04 -2.76 -13.47
N ILE A 184 16.50 -1.64 -13.00
CA ILE A 184 15.91 -1.58 -11.67
C ILE A 184 14.53 -2.25 -11.71
N SER A 185 14.31 -3.18 -10.77
CA SER A 185 13.07 -3.94 -10.69
C SER A 185 11.90 -3.05 -10.22
N ASP A 186 10.67 -3.43 -10.59
CA ASP A 186 9.47 -2.77 -10.06
C ASP A 186 9.41 -2.85 -8.55
N ASP A 187 9.78 -3.99 -7.96
CA ASP A 187 9.77 -4.19 -6.52
C ASP A 187 10.71 -3.21 -5.80
N ASP A 188 11.89 -2.95 -6.35
CA ASP A 188 12.84 -1.97 -5.80
C ASP A 188 12.27 -0.54 -5.82
N LEU A 189 11.63 -0.15 -6.92
CA LEU A 189 11.00 1.16 -7.08
C LEU A 189 9.75 1.32 -6.21
N LEU A 190 8.96 0.25 -6.09
CA LEU A 190 7.75 0.23 -5.27
C LEU A 190 8.08 0.23 -3.78
N LEU A 191 9.19 -0.40 -3.38
CA LEU A 191 9.74 -0.29 -2.03
C LEU A 191 10.15 1.15 -1.73
N LEU A 192 10.87 1.81 -2.65
CA LEU A 192 11.29 3.21 -2.50
C LEU A 192 10.07 4.12 -2.25
N LEU A 193 9.01 3.96 -3.06
CA LEU A 193 7.77 4.70 -2.86
C LEU A 193 7.06 4.34 -1.55
N ALA A 194 7.15 3.08 -1.12
CA ALA A 194 6.54 2.67 0.16
C ALA A 194 7.25 3.35 1.33
N LYS A 195 8.57 3.58 1.21
CA LYS A 195 9.32 4.38 2.18
C LYS A 195 8.89 5.85 2.16
N GLN A 196 8.70 6.41 0.97
CA GLN A 196 8.19 7.79 0.84
C GLN A 196 6.81 7.90 1.49
N ASP A 197 5.87 7.02 1.16
CA ASP A 197 4.56 6.99 1.79
C ASP A 197 4.70 6.94 3.32
N GLN A 198 5.49 6.00 3.87
CA GLN A 198 5.67 5.81 5.31
C GLN A 198 6.37 6.95 6.04
N MET A 199 7.28 7.67 5.38
CA MET A 199 8.03 8.76 5.98
C MET A 199 7.42 10.14 5.69
N TYR A 200 6.34 10.21 4.90
CA TYR A 200 5.74 11.47 4.48
C TYR A 200 5.37 12.37 5.67
N ASP A 201 4.71 11.82 6.70
CA ASP A 201 4.35 12.54 7.93
C ASP A 201 5.53 13.30 8.54
N ARG A 202 6.69 12.65 8.63
CA ARG A 202 7.92 13.23 9.20
C ARG A 202 8.40 14.41 8.37
N TYR A 203 8.47 14.24 7.05
CA TYR A 203 8.94 15.30 6.16
C TYR A 203 7.95 16.47 6.10
N ASN A 204 6.65 16.17 6.15
CA ASN A 204 5.60 17.17 6.17
C ASN A 204 5.63 18.00 7.46
N GLU A 205 5.71 17.34 8.62
CA GLU A 205 5.84 18.05 9.90
C GLU A 205 7.12 18.89 9.96
N LYS A 206 8.24 18.35 9.47
CA LYS A 206 9.51 19.09 9.40
C LYS A 206 9.38 20.34 8.53
N TRP A 207 8.63 20.22 7.42
CA TRP A 207 8.29 21.35 6.58
C TRP A 207 7.41 22.36 7.30
N GLU A 208 6.30 21.94 7.92
CA GLU A 208 5.39 22.80 8.68
C GLU A 208 6.10 23.54 9.82
N ASN A 209 7.02 22.89 10.52
CA ASN A 209 7.85 23.51 11.56
C ASN A 209 8.83 24.57 11.02
N SER A 210 9.09 24.56 9.71
CA SER A 210 10.01 25.47 9.04
C SER A 210 9.29 26.53 8.20
N ALA A 211 8.08 26.24 7.73
CA ALA A 211 7.33 27.04 6.76
C ALA A 211 7.05 28.46 7.24
N ASP A 212 6.90 28.68 8.55
CA ASP A 212 6.73 30.01 9.16
C ASP A 212 7.93 30.94 8.93
N LEU A 213 9.10 30.41 8.53
CA LEU A 213 10.29 31.18 8.17
C LEU A 213 10.25 31.71 6.72
N ILE A 214 9.25 31.31 5.93
CA ILE A 214 8.99 31.89 4.61
C ILE A 214 8.37 33.27 4.83
N ALA A 215 9.19 34.31 4.78
CA ALA A 215 8.71 35.68 4.84
C ALA A 215 7.80 36.00 3.62
N PRO A 216 6.82 36.92 3.75
CA PRO A 216 6.00 37.42 2.64
C PRO A 216 6.78 38.16 1.53
N ASP A 217 8.09 38.36 1.69
CA ASP A 217 8.93 39.20 0.82
C ASP A 217 9.33 38.54 -0.52
N PHE A 218 8.68 37.45 -0.92
CA PHE A 218 8.93 36.84 -2.22
C PHE A 218 8.08 37.52 -3.31
N GLU A 219 8.75 38.15 -4.29
CA GLU A 219 8.11 38.84 -5.43
C GLU A 219 7.22 37.92 -6.29
N SER A 220 7.38 36.59 -6.20
CA SER A 220 6.50 35.62 -6.85
C SER A 220 6.59 34.24 -6.17
N PHE A 221 5.45 33.79 -5.63
CA PHE A 221 5.27 32.50 -4.97
C PHE A 221 5.72 31.30 -5.84
N ASN A 222 5.42 31.36 -7.14
CA ASN A 222 5.82 30.32 -8.11
C ASN A 222 7.34 30.27 -8.31
N THR A 223 8.03 31.41 -8.22
CA THR A 223 9.49 31.47 -8.34
C THR A 223 10.16 30.79 -7.15
N VAL A 224 9.58 30.94 -5.95
CA VAL A 224 10.06 30.26 -4.74
C VAL A 224 9.95 28.75 -4.89
N ILE A 225 8.76 28.26 -5.24
CA ILE A 225 8.53 26.82 -5.46
C ILE A 225 9.46 26.27 -6.54
N ALA A 226 9.65 26.99 -7.64
CA ALA A 226 10.58 26.60 -8.70
C ALA A 226 12.01 26.46 -8.15
N SER A 227 12.51 27.48 -7.43
CA SER A 227 13.87 27.47 -6.86
C SER A 227 14.08 26.36 -5.81
N MET A 228 13.04 26.04 -5.02
CA MET A 228 13.07 24.92 -4.07
C MET A 228 13.15 23.57 -4.80
N ASN A 229 12.53 23.45 -5.97
CA ASN A 229 12.48 22.21 -6.73
C ASN A 229 13.69 21.97 -7.64
N ASP A 230 14.30 23.04 -8.17
CA ASP A 230 15.46 22.99 -9.06
C ASP A 230 16.81 23.05 -8.32
N GLY A 231 16.80 23.35 -7.02
CA GLY A 231 17.98 23.39 -6.16
C GLY A 231 18.71 24.73 -6.14
N THR A 232 18.12 25.80 -6.68
CA THR A 232 18.66 27.17 -6.67
C THR A 232 18.17 28.01 -5.49
N PHE A 233 17.50 27.40 -4.52
CA PHE A 233 16.97 28.08 -3.33
C PHE A 233 18.07 28.47 -2.33
N GLU A 234 18.20 29.77 -2.03
CA GLU A 234 19.33 30.32 -1.28
C GLU A 234 19.02 30.82 0.15
N ASN A 235 17.83 30.55 0.69
CA ASN A 235 17.56 30.90 2.09
C ASN A 235 18.37 29.99 3.03
N GLU A 236 19.44 30.51 3.65
CA GLU A 236 20.36 29.72 4.49
C GLU A 236 19.69 28.92 5.61
N LYS A 237 18.58 29.41 6.18
CA LYS A 237 17.86 28.72 7.26
C LYS A 237 17.02 27.55 6.74
N LEU A 238 16.41 27.72 5.58
CA LEU A 238 15.48 26.75 4.98
C LEU A 238 16.16 25.79 4.00
N LYS A 239 17.30 26.17 3.43
CA LYS A 239 18.05 25.38 2.45
C LYS A 239 18.35 23.95 2.94
N PRO A 240 18.81 23.71 4.18
CA PRO A 240 19.03 22.34 4.65
C PRO A 240 17.74 21.49 4.69
N VAL A 241 16.60 22.10 5.01
CA VAL A 241 15.31 21.42 5.05
C VAL A 241 14.83 21.12 3.63
N VAL A 242 14.95 22.08 2.72
CA VAL A 242 14.63 21.94 1.30
C VAL A 242 15.47 20.84 0.64
N GLU A 243 16.78 20.86 0.86
CA GLU A 243 17.70 19.84 0.35
C GLU A 243 17.39 18.45 0.88
N GLU A 244 17.06 18.30 2.17
CA GLU A 244 16.68 17.01 2.75
C GLU A 244 15.36 16.48 2.17
N ILE A 245 14.36 17.34 1.98
CA ILE A 245 13.06 16.99 1.38
C ILE A 245 13.23 16.58 -0.09
N ARG A 246 14.00 17.36 -0.87
CA ARG A 246 14.30 17.02 -2.28
C ARG A 246 15.16 15.77 -2.40
N GLY A 247 16.12 15.57 -1.50
CA GLY A 247 16.96 14.37 -1.41
C GLY A 247 16.14 13.11 -1.12
N ALA A 248 15.04 13.25 -0.37
CA ALA A 248 14.08 12.18 -0.11
C ALA A 248 13.04 12.01 -1.25
N GLY A 249 13.20 12.70 -2.39
CA GLY A 249 12.35 12.53 -3.57
C GLY A 249 10.94 13.11 -3.44
N TYR A 250 10.75 14.12 -2.59
CA TYR A 250 9.54 14.95 -2.59
C TYR A 250 9.77 16.21 -3.38
N ARG A 251 8.71 16.83 -3.90
CA ARG A 251 8.72 18.15 -4.51
C ARG A 251 7.79 19.11 -3.77
N PHE A 252 8.11 20.39 -3.83
CA PHE A 252 7.28 21.47 -3.35
C PHE A 252 6.21 21.82 -4.37
N PHE A 253 5.02 22.17 -3.92
CA PHE A 253 3.92 22.60 -4.77
C PHE A 253 3.05 23.66 -4.07
N ASP A 254 2.28 24.39 -4.86
CA ASP A 254 1.28 25.34 -4.37
C ASP A 254 0.05 24.57 -3.88
N ALA A 255 -0.17 24.60 -2.56
CA ALA A 255 -1.32 23.97 -1.93
C ALA A 255 -2.57 24.88 -1.90
N GLY A 256 -2.48 26.08 -2.48
CA GLY A 256 -3.50 27.11 -2.41
C GLY A 256 -3.31 28.04 -1.21
N GLU A 257 -4.02 29.17 -1.24
CA GLU A 257 -4.04 30.17 -0.15
C GLU A 257 -2.65 30.69 0.27
N GLY A 258 -1.67 30.63 -0.62
CA GLY A 258 -0.29 31.04 -0.33
C GLY A 258 0.49 30.03 0.52
N MET A 259 0.03 28.78 0.61
CA MET A 259 0.72 27.71 1.34
C MET A 259 1.54 26.84 0.40
N ILE A 260 2.81 26.64 0.73
CA ILE A 260 3.67 25.67 0.04
C ILE A 260 3.54 24.36 0.81
N ASN A 261 3.33 23.25 0.10
CA ASN A 261 3.35 21.92 0.71
C ASN A 261 4.24 20.97 -0.12
N ILE A 262 4.46 19.76 0.38
CA ILE A 262 5.29 18.74 -0.23
C ILE A 262 4.46 17.55 -0.71
N GLN A 263 4.89 16.93 -1.80
CA GLN A 263 4.29 15.69 -2.30
C GLN A 263 5.37 14.79 -2.93
N PRO A 264 5.13 13.47 -3.07
CA PRO A 264 6.06 12.61 -3.80
C PRO A 264 6.33 13.14 -5.21
N ASP A 265 7.61 13.15 -5.60
CA ASP A 265 8.06 13.47 -6.95
C ASP A 265 8.14 12.18 -7.76
N TYR A 266 7.04 11.80 -8.40
CA TYR A 266 6.99 10.57 -9.21
C TYR A 266 7.93 10.60 -10.43
N GLY A 267 8.42 11.78 -10.84
CA GLY A 267 9.42 11.93 -11.90
C GLY A 267 10.85 11.72 -11.40
N TRP A 268 11.11 11.87 -10.10
CA TRP A 268 12.43 11.81 -9.50
C TRP A 268 13.17 10.48 -9.75
N PRO A 269 12.56 9.28 -9.61
CA PRO A 269 13.26 8.03 -9.91
C PRO A 269 13.68 7.93 -11.38
N LYS A 270 12.82 8.35 -12.32
CA LYS A 270 13.13 8.35 -13.76
C LYS A 270 14.35 9.23 -14.07
N GLN A 271 14.42 10.42 -13.44
CA GLN A 271 15.55 11.34 -13.57
C GLN A 271 16.84 10.78 -12.96
N LYS A 272 16.78 10.29 -11.71
CA LYS A 272 17.94 9.81 -10.96
C LYS A 272 18.53 8.51 -11.50
N LEU A 273 17.70 7.65 -12.09
CA LEU A 273 18.11 6.35 -12.63
C LEU A 273 18.35 6.38 -14.15
N GLY A 274 18.31 7.55 -14.78
CA GLY A 274 18.61 7.72 -16.21
C GLY A 274 17.69 6.91 -17.13
N GLY A 275 16.42 6.76 -16.75
CA GLY A 275 15.44 5.98 -17.52
C GLY A 275 15.56 4.45 -17.42
N ARG A 276 16.42 3.91 -16.55
CA ARG A 276 16.54 2.45 -16.28
C ARG A 276 15.44 1.91 -15.36
N ILE A 277 14.23 2.40 -15.58
CA ILE A 277 13.01 1.97 -14.90
C ILE A 277 12.17 1.15 -15.88
N SER A 278 11.27 0.32 -15.37
CA SER A 278 10.37 -0.45 -16.22
C SER A 278 9.33 0.44 -16.92
N ALA A 279 8.70 -0.11 -17.96
CA ALA A 279 7.57 0.52 -18.64
C ALA A 279 6.35 0.63 -17.71
N SER A 280 6.02 -0.43 -16.97
CA SER A 280 4.91 -0.48 -16.01
C SER A 280 5.03 0.61 -14.94
N TYR A 281 6.22 0.78 -14.35
CA TYR A 281 6.47 1.85 -13.40
C TYR A 281 6.36 3.23 -14.07
N SER A 282 6.94 3.41 -15.25
CA SER A 282 6.90 4.70 -15.95
C SER A 282 5.47 5.13 -16.29
N GLU A 283 4.61 4.19 -16.68
CA GLU A 283 3.20 4.44 -16.99
C GLU A 283 2.41 4.76 -15.72
N TRP A 284 2.60 3.99 -14.65
CA TRP A 284 1.99 4.28 -13.35
C TRP A 284 2.42 5.64 -12.79
N ALA A 285 3.69 6.01 -12.94
CA ALA A 285 4.19 7.32 -12.52
C ALA A 285 3.54 8.46 -13.32
N ASP A 286 3.28 8.25 -14.62
CA ASP A 286 2.58 9.21 -15.49
C ASP A 286 1.15 9.49 -15.00
N PHE A 287 0.42 8.46 -14.56
CA PHE A 287 -0.92 8.62 -13.96
C PHE A 287 -0.94 9.59 -12.78
N ASN A 288 0.16 9.66 -12.03
CA ASN A 288 0.27 10.51 -10.86
C ASN A 288 0.83 11.91 -11.16
N LEU A 289 1.60 12.06 -12.24
CA LEU A 289 2.19 13.34 -12.68
C LEU A 289 1.23 14.15 -13.55
N ASN A 290 0.60 13.50 -14.51
CA ASN A 290 -0.19 14.14 -15.56
C ASN A 290 -1.68 13.95 -15.29
N LYS A 291 -2.15 14.45 -14.14
CA LYS A 291 -3.56 14.38 -13.75
C LYS A 291 -4.39 15.33 -14.63
N PRO A 292 -5.46 14.86 -15.28
CA PRO A 292 -6.36 15.72 -16.06
C PRO A 292 -7.33 16.53 -15.18
N TYR A 293 -7.00 16.71 -13.89
CA TYR A 293 -7.82 17.38 -12.90
C TYR A 293 -6.96 18.14 -11.87
N MET A 294 -7.52 19.21 -11.32
CA MET A 294 -6.93 20.04 -10.27
C MET A 294 -7.10 19.41 -8.88
N ALA A 295 -6.46 19.99 -7.87
CA ALA A 295 -6.50 19.49 -6.48
C ALA A 295 -7.92 19.49 -5.88
N ASP A 296 -8.81 20.38 -6.32
CA ASP A 296 -10.23 20.43 -5.98
C ASP A 296 -11.09 19.45 -6.81
N ASN A 297 -10.43 18.49 -7.47
CA ASN A 297 -11.00 17.53 -8.40
C ASN A 297 -11.69 18.17 -9.61
N THR A 298 -11.39 19.42 -9.96
CA THR A 298 -11.93 20.06 -11.17
C THR A 298 -11.24 19.52 -12.41
N ILE A 299 -12.02 18.97 -13.32
CA ILE A 299 -11.52 18.44 -14.59
C ILE A 299 -11.07 19.61 -15.45
N ILE A 300 -9.84 19.51 -15.95
CA ILE A 300 -9.20 20.54 -16.76
C ILE A 300 -9.54 20.35 -18.24
N ASP A 301 -9.68 19.09 -18.67
CA ASP A 301 -9.88 18.68 -20.06
C ASP A 301 -10.70 17.38 -20.06
N ASP A 302 -11.97 17.47 -20.45
CA ASP A 302 -12.89 16.32 -20.41
C ASP A 302 -12.42 15.20 -21.36
N ILE A 303 -11.82 15.54 -22.50
CA ILE A 303 -11.33 14.54 -23.47
C ILE A 303 -10.20 13.75 -22.84
N LYS A 304 -9.18 14.42 -22.29
CA LYS A 304 -8.06 13.75 -21.62
C LYS A 304 -8.49 12.98 -20.38
N ALA A 305 -9.47 13.48 -19.62
CA ALA A 305 -10.02 12.74 -18.49
C ALA A 305 -10.64 11.41 -18.92
N GLY A 306 -11.44 11.42 -19.99
CA GLY A 306 -12.00 10.20 -20.58
C GLY A 306 -10.91 9.24 -21.07
N GLU A 307 -9.93 9.73 -21.84
CA GLU A 307 -8.82 8.90 -22.33
C GLU A 307 -8.01 8.29 -21.18
N ARG A 308 -7.73 9.08 -20.13
CA ARG A 308 -7.00 8.63 -18.92
C ARG A 308 -7.73 7.52 -18.16
N LEU A 309 -9.06 7.53 -18.12
CA LEU A 309 -9.82 6.42 -17.52
C LEU A 309 -9.58 5.11 -18.28
N VAL A 310 -9.59 5.17 -19.62
CA VAL A 310 -9.32 3.99 -20.45
C VAL A 310 -7.87 3.53 -20.33
N GLU A 311 -6.90 4.45 -20.30
CA GLU A 311 -5.48 4.12 -20.06
C GLU A 311 -5.28 3.37 -18.73
N MET A 312 -5.95 3.82 -17.65
CA MET A 312 -5.89 3.14 -16.35
C MET A 312 -6.56 1.75 -16.38
N GLU A 313 -7.65 1.58 -17.13
CA GLU A 313 -8.29 0.27 -17.36
C GLU A 313 -7.34 -0.69 -18.10
N GLU A 314 -6.76 -0.23 -19.21
CA GLU A 314 -5.83 -1.02 -20.03
C GLU A 314 -4.57 -1.42 -19.23
N PHE A 315 -4.04 -0.50 -18.42
CA PHE A 315 -2.94 -0.79 -17.50
C PHE A 315 -3.33 -1.89 -16.51
N ALA A 316 -4.53 -1.79 -15.92
CA ALA A 316 -4.99 -2.75 -14.92
C ALA A 316 -5.17 -4.16 -15.51
N LEU A 317 -5.67 -4.25 -16.74
CA LEU A 317 -5.85 -5.50 -17.47
C LEU A 317 -4.51 -6.09 -17.93
N SER A 318 -3.55 -5.25 -18.33
CA SER A 318 -2.25 -5.68 -18.83
C SER A 318 -1.26 -6.04 -17.73
N ASN A 319 -1.44 -5.49 -16.52
CA ASN A 319 -0.52 -5.66 -15.39
C ASN A 319 -1.25 -6.17 -14.12
N PRO A 320 -1.99 -7.31 -14.17
CA PRO A 320 -2.87 -7.74 -13.07
C PRO A 320 -2.14 -7.98 -11.73
N ASN A 321 -0.83 -8.24 -11.78
CA ASN A 321 0.01 -8.49 -10.60
C ASN A 321 0.81 -7.27 -10.15
N PHE A 322 0.53 -6.06 -10.67
CA PHE A 322 1.21 -4.86 -10.22
C PHE A 322 0.90 -4.60 -8.74
N THR A 323 1.92 -4.57 -7.88
CA THR A 323 1.75 -4.55 -6.41
C THR A 323 0.91 -3.38 -5.90
N ARG A 324 0.86 -2.26 -6.63
CA ARG A 324 0.04 -1.08 -6.30
C ARG A 324 -1.26 -0.98 -7.09
N MET A 325 -1.78 -2.09 -7.61
CA MET A 325 -3.00 -2.11 -8.43
C MET A 325 -4.19 -1.42 -7.75
N ASP A 326 -4.36 -1.62 -6.44
CA ASP A 326 -5.45 -0.99 -5.69
C ASP A 326 -5.34 0.55 -5.65
N LYS A 327 -4.13 1.11 -5.67
CA LYS A 327 -3.93 2.57 -5.82
C LYS A 327 -4.34 3.06 -7.22
N VAL A 328 -4.09 2.26 -8.27
CA VAL A 328 -4.56 2.57 -9.64
C VAL A 328 -6.08 2.55 -9.70
N LYS A 329 -6.71 1.51 -9.15
CA LYS A 329 -8.17 1.38 -9.09
C LYS A 329 -8.84 2.47 -8.26
N THR A 330 -8.20 2.88 -7.16
CA THR A 330 -8.65 4.03 -6.36
C THR A 330 -8.57 5.33 -7.16
N ALA A 331 -7.44 5.60 -7.83
CA ALA A 331 -7.30 6.79 -8.68
C ALA A 331 -8.31 6.79 -9.85
N TYR A 332 -8.55 5.62 -10.46
CA TYR A 332 -9.59 5.43 -11.46
C TYR A 332 -10.97 5.75 -10.90
N ARG A 333 -11.33 5.20 -9.73
CA ARG A 333 -12.62 5.46 -9.08
C ARG A 333 -12.83 6.96 -8.88
N ASP A 334 -11.85 7.62 -8.29
CA ASP A 334 -11.94 9.03 -7.96
C ASP A 334 -12.06 9.87 -9.25
N LEU A 335 -11.29 9.56 -10.30
CA LEU A 335 -11.42 10.22 -11.60
C LEU A 335 -12.77 9.94 -12.26
N PHE A 336 -13.26 8.69 -12.22
CA PHE A 336 -14.51 8.27 -12.84
C PHE A 336 -15.70 8.98 -12.20
N GLN A 337 -15.74 9.00 -10.86
CA GLN A 337 -16.79 9.70 -10.10
C GLN A 337 -16.79 11.20 -10.42
N ASN A 338 -15.62 11.83 -10.51
CA ASN A 338 -15.52 13.25 -10.86
C ASN A 338 -15.95 13.51 -12.31
N TYR A 339 -15.53 12.66 -13.26
CA TYR A 339 -15.88 12.75 -14.68
C TYR A 339 -17.38 12.64 -14.91
N VAL A 340 -18.02 11.65 -14.30
CA VAL A 340 -19.46 11.44 -14.40
C VAL A 340 -20.23 12.55 -13.66
N SER A 341 -19.89 12.82 -12.40
CA SER A 341 -20.64 13.77 -11.55
C SER A 341 -20.57 15.19 -12.10
N LYS A 342 -19.37 15.69 -12.44
CA LYS A 342 -19.21 17.04 -12.99
C LYS A 342 -19.68 17.12 -14.44
N GLY A 343 -19.49 16.06 -15.23
CA GLY A 343 -19.95 16.02 -16.62
C GLY A 343 -21.47 16.12 -16.77
N PHE A 344 -22.22 15.31 -16.01
CA PHE A 344 -23.69 15.30 -16.07
C PHE A 344 -24.36 16.35 -15.19
N PHE A 345 -23.76 16.71 -14.05
CA PHE A 345 -24.39 17.54 -13.01
C PHE A 345 -23.55 18.73 -12.53
N ASP A 346 -22.82 19.39 -13.44
CA ASP A 346 -22.15 20.67 -13.17
C ASP A 346 -23.13 21.64 -12.49
N PRO A 347 -22.89 22.06 -11.24
CA PRO A 347 -23.81 22.94 -10.50
C PRO A 347 -24.04 24.29 -11.18
N ASN A 348 -23.14 24.69 -12.08
CA ASN A 348 -23.22 25.96 -12.81
C ASN A 348 -23.98 25.84 -14.14
N ARG A 349 -24.40 24.64 -14.55
CA ARG A 349 -25.04 24.38 -15.83
C ARG A 349 -26.33 23.56 -15.67
N LYS A 350 -27.29 23.78 -16.57
CA LYS A 350 -28.54 23.02 -16.62
C LYS A 350 -28.46 21.75 -17.47
N ALA A 351 -27.39 21.60 -18.24
CA ALA A 351 -27.16 20.50 -19.17
C ALA A 351 -25.64 20.23 -19.25
N PRO A 352 -25.22 19.05 -19.74
CA PRO A 352 -23.81 18.71 -19.89
C PRO A 352 -23.12 19.69 -20.84
N SER A 353 -21.82 19.93 -20.63
CA SER A 353 -21.04 20.81 -21.50
C SER A 353 -20.90 20.18 -22.91
N GLN A 354 -20.73 21.02 -23.94
CA GLN A 354 -20.40 20.53 -25.27
C GLN A 354 -19.07 19.74 -25.27
N GLU A 355 -18.09 20.20 -24.48
CA GLU A 355 -16.79 19.54 -24.33
C GLU A 355 -16.92 18.12 -23.75
N PHE A 356 -17.79 17.95 -22.76
CA PHE A 356 -18.09 16.64 -22.19
C PHE A 356 -18.79 15.74 -23.21
N GLU A 357 -19.78 16.24 -23.96
CA GLU A 357 -20.43 15.48 -25.04
C GLU A 357 -19.43 15.08 -26.15
N GLU A 358 -18.48 15.96 -26.49
CA GLU A 358 -17.38 15.66 -27.41
C GLU A 358 -16.43 14.59 -26.85
N SER A 359 -16.16 14.63 -25.54
CA SER A 359 -15.39 13.58 -24.86
C SER A 359 -16.08 12.22 -24.93
N LEU A 360 -17.40 12.15 -24.71
CA LEU A 360 -18.19 10.93 -24.86
C LEU A 360 -18.15 10.38 -26.30
N LEU A 361 -18.24 11.27 -27.30
CA LEU A 361 -18.10 10.88 -28.71
C LEU A 361 -16.69 10.39 -29.03
N ASN A 362 -15.66 11.00 -28.44
CA ASN A 362 -14.28 10.56 -28.59
C ASN A 362 -14.07 9.17 -28.00
N LEU A 363 -14.57 8.91 -26.78
CA LEU A 363 -14.55 7.59 -26.16
C LEU A 363 -15.23 6.54 -27.05
N LYS A 364 -16.45 6.84 -27.54
CA LYS A 364 -17.18 5.96 -28.45
C LYS A 364 -16.39 5.63 -29.72
N ARG A 365 -15.67 6.61 -30.27
CA ARG A 365 -14.93 6.45 -31.53
C ARG A 365 -13.62 5.69 -31.34
N LYS A 366 -12.86 5.99 -30.28
CA LYS A 366 -11.52 5.45 -30.06
C LYS A 366 -11.53 4.15 -29.25
N PHE A 367 -12.43 4.05 -28.27
CA PHE A 367 -12.47 2.97 -27.30
C PHE A 367 -13.88 2.37 -27.16
N PRO A 368 -14.53 1.95 -28.26
CA PRO A 368 -15.92 1.44 -28.22
C PRO A 368 -16.09 0.18 -27.37
N ASP A 369 -15.00 -0.58 -27.19
CA ASP A 369 -15.02 -1.88 -26.51
C ASP A 369 -14.53 -1.83 -25.06
N SER A 370 -14.07 -0.68 -24.55
CA SER A 370 -13.63 -0.56 -23.16
C SER A 370 -14.82 -0.67 -22.21
N ASP A 371 -14.61 -1.28 -21.04
CA ASP A 371 -15.67 -1.39 -20.04
C ASP A 371 -15.97 -0.02 -19.44
N THR A 372 -14.97 0.86 -19.34
CA THR A 372 -15.13 2.29 -19.00
C THR A 372 -16.17 2.96 -19.89
N PHE A 373 -16.01 2.85 -21.23
CA PHE A 373 -16.94 3.49 -22.15
C PHE A 373 -18.35 2.89 -22.04
N LYS A 374 -18.47 1.57 -21.88
CA LYS A 374 -19.78 0.91 -21.74
C LYS A 374 -20.54 1.44 -20.52
N GLU A 375 -19.88 1.55 -19.37
CA GLU A 375 -20.52 2.07 -18.15
C GLU A 375 -20.91 3.54 -18.30
N ILE A 376 -20.01 4.39 -18.83
CA ILE A 376 -20.31 5.81 -19.07
C ILE A 376 -21.46 5.97 -20.08
N ALA A 377 -21.52 5.15 -21.12
CA ALA A 377 -22.59 5.17 -22.11
C ALA A 377 -23.95 4.79 -21.49
N LEU A 378 -23.97 3.82 -20.56
CA LEU A 378 -25.17 3.48 -19.80
C LEU A 378 -25.63 4.64 -18.91
N LEU A 379 -24.71 5.30 -18.21
CA LEU A 379 -24.99 6.48 -17.39
C LEU A 379 -25.52 7.64 -18.23
N HIS A 380 -24.92 7.87 -19.40
CA HIS A 380 -25.38 8.88 -20.36
C HIS A 380 -26.82 8.59 -20.85
N GLN A 381 -27.14 7.33 -21.15
CA GLN A 381 -28.50 6.96 -21.53
C GLN A 381 -29.48 7.19 -20.37
N LYS A 382 -29.13 6.80 -19.14
CA LYS A 382 -29.95 7.08 -17.95
C LYS A 382 -30.16 8.58 -17.75
N TYR A 383 -29.13 9.41 -17.97
CA TYR A 383 -29.24 10.86 -17.90
C TYR A 383 -30.24 11.40 -18.93
N LYS A 384 -30.14 10.96 -20.20
CA LYS A 384 -31.07 11.34 -21.28
C LYS A 384 -32.51 10.90 -21.02
N ASP A 385 -32.68 9.75 -20.36
CA ASP A 385 -33.99 9.24 -19.93
C ASP A 385 -34.55 9.96 -18.70
N GLY A 386 -33.79 10.87 -18.06
CA GLY A 386 -34.18 11.54 -16.81
C GLY A 386 -34.18 10.61 -15.59
N LYS A 387 -33.43 9.51 -15.63
CA LYS A 387 -33.39 8.46 -14.59
C LYS A 387 -32.09 8.45 -13.78
N LEU A 388 -31.11 9.27 -14.13
CA LEU A 388 -29.86 9.38 -13.39
C LEU A 388 -30.04 10.37 -12.24
N ASP A 389 -29.82 9.93 -11.00
CA ASP A 389 -29.81 10.80 -9.82
C ASP A 389 -28.39 11.31 -9.56
N LYS A 390 -28.28 12.57 -9.10
CA LYS A 390 -27.03 13.19 -8.67
C LYS A 390 -26.45 12.55 -7.40
N GLN A 391 -27.30 11.91 -6.59
CA GLN A 391 -26.92 11.27 -5.32
C GLN A 391 -26.63 9.77 -5.42
N GLU A 392 -26.79 9.16 -6.60
CA GLU A 392 -26.44 7.74 -6.79
C GLU A 392 -24.92 7.55 -6.82
N SER A 393 -24.43 6.51 -6.14
CA SER A 393 -23.08 5.99 -6.41
C SER A 393 -23.08 5.39 -7.80
N TYR A 394 -22.20 5.89 -8.66
CA TYR A 394 -22.12 5.46 -10.05
C TYR A 394 -21.44 4.10 -10.13
N ALA A 395 -22.13 3.13 -10.73
CA ALA A 395 -21.55 1.83 -11.03
C ALA A 395 -20.31 2.00 -11.94
N MET A 396 -19.22 1.37 -11.55
CA MET A 396 -17.96 1.35 -12.29
C MET A 396 -17.72 -0.05 -12.88
N PRO A 397 -16.82 -0.19 -13.87
CA PRO A 397 -16.42 -1.50 -14.36
C PRO A 397 -15.98 -2.42 -13.21
N PRO A 398 -16.49 -3.67 -13.12
CA PRO A 398 -16.13 -4.60 -12.05
C PRO A 398 -14.62 -4.88 -11.96
N SER A 399 -13.93 -4.88 -13.10
CA SER A 399 -12.47 -5.02 -13.19
C SER A 399 -11.72 -3.88 -12.48
N MET A 400 -12.34 -2.70 -12.37
CA MET A 400 -11.76 -1.48 -11.81
C MET A 400 -12.25 -1.16 -10.39
N GLN A 401 -13.08 -2.01 -9.80
CA GLN A 401 -13.51 -1.82 -8.41
C GLN A 401 -12.31 -2.00 -7.45
N PRO A 402 -11.95 -0.99 -6.63
CA PRO A 402 -10.91 -1.14 -5.62
C PRO A 402 -11.38 -2.09 -4.51
N ALA A 403 -10.43 -2.75 -3.84
CA ALA A 403 -10.74 -3.60 -2.68
C ALA A 403 -11.13 -2.75 -1.45
N VAL A 404 -10.72 -1.48 -1.46
CA VAL A 404 -10.86 -0.56 -0.34
C VAL A 404 -12.19 0.20 -0.41
N PRO A 405 -12.93 0.34 0.70
CA PRO A 405 -14.17 1.10 0.74
C PRO A 405 -14.01 2.55 0.31
N GLU A 406 -15.10 3.14 -0.20
CA GLU A 406 -15.19 4.58 -0.43
C GLU A 406 -14.89 5.38 0.85
N PHE A 407 -14.31 6.57 0.69
CA PHE A 407 -13.91 7.49 1.77
C PHE A 407 -12.85 6.96 2.73
N SER A 408 -12.17 5.87 2.39
CA SER A 408 -10.99 5.41 3.14
C SER A 408 -9.76 6.20 2.70
N GLN A 409 -8.92 6.59 3.66
CA GLN A 409 -7.65 7.28 3.43
C GLN A 409 -6.47 6.38 3.81
N PRO A 410 -5.30 6.50 3.15
CA PRO A 410 -4.10 5.79 3.60
C PRO A 410 -3.76 6.11 5.05
N VAL A 411 -3.31 5.12 5.83
CA VAL A 411 -2.94 5.31 7.23
C VAL A 411 -1.57 4.71 7.54
N ILE A 412 -0.79 5.45 8.34
CA ILE A 412 0.46 4.99 8.94
C ILE A 412 0.33 5.19 10.44
N LEU A 413 0.32 4.10 11.19
CA LEU A 413 0.14 4.16 12.64
C LEU A 413 1.41 4.61 13.35
N PHE A 414 2.57 4.11 12.89
CA PHE A 414 3.87 4.37 13.51
C PHE A 414 4.99 4.65 12.50
N PRO A 415 6.06 5.35 12.93
CA PRO A 415 6.26 5.97 14.25
C PRO A 415 5.32 7.16 14.50
N LEU A 416 5.32 7.68 15.74
CA LEU A 416 4.65 8.95 16.04
C LEU A 416 5.43 10.11 15.39
N THR A 417 4.72 11.19 15.08
CA THR A 417 5.32 12.48 14.71
C THR A 417 6.02 13.11 15.92
N GLU A 418 6.82 14.15 15.70
CA GLU A 418 7.50 14.88 16.79
C GLU A 418 6.47 15.55 17.72
N GLN A 419 5.43 16.17 17.18
CA GLN A 419 4.31 16.75 17.90
C GLN A 419 3.57 15.69 18.71
N MET A 420 3.21 14.56 18.12
CA MET A 420 2.53 13.47 18.85
C MET A 420 3.42 12.87 19.94
N SER A 421 4.73 12.79 19.69
CA SER A 421 5.69 12.34 20.70
C SER A 421 5.80 13.33 21.86
N GLY A 422 5.69 14.63 21.59
CA GLY A 422 5.55 15.70 22.59
C GLY A 422 4.28 15.53 23.41
N MET A 423 3.12 15.45 22.73
CA MET A 423 1.82 15.23 23.37
C MET A 423 1.79 13.96 24.24
N TYR A 424 2.41 12.86 23.78
CA TYR A 424 2.56 11.64 24.58
C TYR A 424 3.34 11.87 25.87
N LYS A 425 4.46 12.62 25.81
CA LYS A 425 5.26 12.95 27.00
C LYS A 425 4.51 13.89 27.95
N ASP A 426 3.82 14.87 27.40
CA ASP A 426 3.03 15.83 28.19
C ASP A 426 1.86 15.12 28.89
N LEU A 427 1.18 14.20 28.19
CA LEU A 427 0.15 13.34 28.78
C LEU A 427 0.74 12.43 29.87
N GLN A 428 1.91 11.84 29.65
CA GLN A 428 2.57 10.99 30.64
C GLN A 428 2.91 11.77 31.92
N ALA A 429 3.30 13.04 31.79
CA ALA A 429 3.66 13.91 32.91
C ALA A 429 2.42 14.47 33.63
N SER A 430 1.45 14.99 32.89
CA SER A 430 0.25 15.65 33.45
C SER A 430 -0.82 14.67 33.91
N LYS A 431 -0.89 13.50 33.26
CA LYS A 431 -2.01 12.53 33.35
C LYS A 431 -3.36 13.13 32.95
N ASP A 432 -3.33 14.23 32.19
CA ASP A 432 -4.51 14.95 31.75
C ASP A 432 -4.67 14.82 30.22
N PRO A 433 -5.79 14.25 29.73
CA PRO A 433 -6.10 14.19 28.31
C PRO A 433 -6.09 15.54 27.58
N VAL A 434 -6.20 16.67 28.29
CA VAL A 434 -6.04 18.02 27.71
C VAL A 434 -4.68 18.18 27.03
N ALA A 435 -3.65 17.44 27.43
CA ALA A 435 -2.33 17.43 26.79
C ALA A 435 -2.34 16.97 25.32
N LEU A 436 -3.46 16.40 24.84
CA LEU A 436 -3.62 15.96 23.46
C LEU A 436 -4.24 17.05 22.57
N ILE A 437 -4.75 18.13 23.16
CA ILE A 437 -5.33 19.24 22.41
C ILE A 437 -4.19 20.05 21.80
N ALA A 438 -4.11 20.06 20.47
CA ALA A 438 -3.12 20.88 19.77
C ALA A 438 -3.47 22.36 19.85
N GLU A 439 -2.48 23.22 20.13
CA GLU A 439 -2.64 24.68 20.17
C GLU A 439 -2.87 25.27 18.75
N THR A 440 -2.21 24.70 17.74
CA THR A 440 -2.17 25.21 16.36
C THR A 440 -2.41 24.07 15.35
N GLY A 441 -3.54 23.36 15.51
CA GLY A 441 -3.86 22.22 14.66
C GLY A 441 -2.88 21.04 14.79
N TYR A 442 -3.28 19.88 14.28
CA TYR A 442 -2.41 18.71 14.26
C TYR A 442 -1.51 18.78 13.02
N LYS A 443 -0.21 18.63 13.23
CA LYS A 443 0.83 18.62 12.20
C LYS A 443 0.97 17.24 11.58
N GLY A 444 1.50 17.19 10.36
CA GLY A 444 1.61 15.96 9.58
C GLY A 444 0.38 15.63 8.74
N ASN A 445 0.41 14.52 7.99
CA ASN A 445 -0.60 14.26 6.97
C ASN A 445 -1.93 13.81 7.57
N MET A 446 -2.99 14.58 7.31
CA MET A 446 -4.38 14.21 7.64
C MET A 446 -4.59 13.77 9.10
N ASN A 447 -3.77 14.29 10.03
CA ASN A 447 -3.92 14.00 11.45
C ASN A 447 -5.11 14.79 12.00
N THR A 448 -6.10 14.06 12.52
CA THR A 448 -7.20 14.61 13.31
C THR A 448 -6.98 14.26 14.77
N GLU A 449 -7.71 14.90 15.70
CA GLU A 449 -7.67 14.53 17.12
C GLU A 449 -7.89 13.02 17.30
N GLN A 450 -8.87 12.46 16.59
CA GLN A 450 -9.24 11.06 16.66
C GLN A 450 -8.08 10.15 16.28
N ILE A 451 -7.38 10.49 15.19
CA ILE A 451 -6.23 9.73 14.70
C ILE A 451 -5.05 9.88 15.66
N THR A 452 -4.81 11.08 16.17
CA THR A 452 -3.76 11.36 17.16
C THR A 452 -3.97 10.54 18.43
N VAL A 453 -5.17 10.56 19.00
CA VAL A 453 -5.53 9.78 20.19
C VAL A 453 -5.33 8.29 19.94
N LEU A 454 -5.80 7.77 18.81
CA LEU A 454 -5.62 6.36 18.46
C LEU A 454 -4.13 5.99 18.36
N ARG A 455 -3.33 6.79 17.64
CA ARG A 455 -1.88 6.52 17.46
C ARG A 455 -1.15 6.54 18.81
N ILE A 456 -1.41 7.53 19.66
CA ILE A 456 -0.81 7.64 20.99
C ILE A 456 -1.25 6.48 21.89
N TYR A 457 -2.52 6.09 21.86
CA TYR A 457 -3.02 4.91 22.57
C TYR A 457 -2.27 3.64 22.15
N LEU A 458 -2.21 3.37 20.84
CA LEU A 458 -1.52 2.20 20.32
C LEU A 458 -0.01 2.25 20.62
N TYR A 459 0.60 3.43 20.59
CA TYR A 459 2.02 3.63 20.95
C TYR A 459 2.27 3.27 22.42
N ALA A 460 1.44 3.76 23.33
CA ALA A 460 1.52 3.46 24.76
C ALA A 460 1.41 1.94 25.00
N MET A 461 0.50 1.26 24.29
CA MET A 461 0.35 -0.20 24.33
C MET A 461 1.62 -0.92 23.86
N LEU A 462 2.26 -0.45 22.78
CA LEU A 462 3.51 -1.03 22.28
C LEU A 462 4.69 -0.85 23.24
N LYS A 463 4.79 0.34 23.87
CA LYS A 463 5.83 0.68 24.87
C LYS A 463 5.57 0.08 26.25
N LYS A 464 4.45 -0.62 26.45
CA LYS A 464 3.99 -1.15 27.75
C LYS A 464 3.71 -0.05 28.78
N ASP A 465 3.43 1.16 28.32
CA ASP A 465 2.94 2.25 29.16
C ASP A 465 1.42 2.15 29.31
N TYR A 466 1.00 1.11 30.04
CA TYR A 466 -0.42 0.81 30.20
C TYR A 466 -1.15 1.86 31.05
N GLU A 467 -0.41 2.66 31.82
CA GLU A 467 -0.94 3.81 32.55
C GLU A 467 -1.49 4.85 31.59
N THR A 468 -0.63 5.31 30.67
CA THR A 468 -1.02 6.27 29.63
C THR A 468 -2.10 5.70 28.72
N ALA A 469 -1.97 4.44 28.32
CA ALA A 469 -3.00 3.78 27.50
C ALA A 469 -4.36 3.73 28.21
N TYR A 470 -4.39 3.49 29.53
CA TYR A 470 -5.62 3.46 30.31
C TYR A 470 -6.30 4.83 30.40
N ILE A 471 -5.53 5.90 30.58
CA ILE A 471 -6.05 7.30 30.60
C ILE A 471 -6.80 7.63 29.31
N LEU A 472 -6.34 7.08 28.18
CA LEU A 472 -6.92 7.29 26.86
C LEU A 472 -8.15 6.42 26.58
N THR A 473 -8.59 5.58 27.52
CA THR A 473 -9.73 4.68 27.30
C THR A 473 -10.97 5.13 28.06
N ASP A 474 -12.15 4.84 27.52
CA ASP A 474 -13.43 5.02 28.22
C ASP A 474 -13.92 3.71 28.88
N THR A 475 -12.98 2.81 29.21
CA THR A 475 -13.33 1.49 29.71
C THR A 475 -13.94 1.57 31.11
N LYS A 476 -15.05 0.85 31.33
CA LYS A 476 -15.61 0.63 32.68
C LYS A 476 -14.80 -0.38 33.50
N LYS A 477 -13.82 -1.04 32.88
CA LYS A 477 -12.95 -2.03 33.54
C LYS A 477 -12.06 -1.34 34.55
N SER A 478 -11.71 -2.05 35.62
CA SER A 478 -10.66 -1.58 36.51
C SER A 478 -9.34 -1.53 35.75
N LYS A 479 -8.47 -0.61 36.17
CA LYS A 479 -7.11 -0.48 35.63
C LYS A 479 -6.31 -1.79 35.68
N SER A 480 -6.49 -2.59 36.74
CA SER A 480 -5.83 -3.91 36.86
C SER A 480 -6.28 -4.88 35.78
N GLU A 481 -7.60 -4.96 35.54
CA GLU A 481 -8.17 -5.80 34.47
C GLU A 481 -7.70 -5.34 33.09
N PHE A 482 -7.67 -4.03 32.85
CA PHE A 482 -7.14 -3.47 31.60
C PHE A 482 -5.68 -3.87 31.36
N ILE A 483 -4.81 -3.74 32.36
CA ILE A 483 -3.39 -4.09 32.22
C ILE A 483 -3.21 -5.57 31.87
N GLN A 484 -4.00 -6.46 32.47
CA GLN A 484 -3.92 -7.91 32.17
C GLN A 484 -4.32 -8.22 30.72
N GLU A 485 -5.34 -7.56 30.19
CA GLU A 485 -5.74 -7.71 28.79
C GLU A 485 -4.71 -7.09 27.84
N ALA A 486 -4.20 -5.90 28.17
CA ALA A 486 -3.21 -5.19 27.39
C ALA A 486 -1.91 -5.98 27.22
N GLN A 487 -1.49 -6.71 28.26
CA GLN A 487 -0.32 -7.59 28.21
C GLN A 487 -0.50 -8.75 27.22
N LYS A 488 -1.73 -9.24 27.05
CA LYS A 488 -2.04 -10.33 26.10
C LYS A 488 -2.12 -9.85 24.65
N ALA A 489 -2.52 -8.60 24.42
CA ALA A 489 -2.77 -8.04 23.08
C ALA A 489 -1.53 -7.46 22.35
N LYS A 490 -0.33 -7.52 22.94
CA LYS A 490 0.87 -6.85 22.39
C LYS A 490 1.23 -7.29 20.95
N ALA A 491 1.16 -8.58 20.67
CA ALA A 491 1.50 -9.11 19.35
C ALA A 491 0.56 -8.56 18.25
N ASP A 492 -0.69 -8.33 18.62
CA ASP A 492 -1.75 -7.88 17.73
C ASP A 492 -1.49 -6.45 17.24
N PHE A 493 -1.01 -5.55 18.11
CA PHE A 493 -0.71 -4.16 17.72
C PHE A 493 0.49 -4.03 16.80
N LEU A 494 1.53 -4.85 17.00
CA LEU A 494 2.68 -4.87 16.10
C LEU A 494 2.27 -5.39 14.72
N SER A 495 1.43 -6.43 14.70
CA SER A 495 0.85 -6.95 13.45
C SER A 495 -0.01 -5.89 12.77
N LEU A 496 -0.86 -5.19 13.52
CA LEU A 496 -1.77 -4.16 13.01
C LEU A 496 -1.02 -3.04 12.27
N ASN A 497 0.11 -2.59 12.79
CA ASN A 497 0.96 -1.59 12.12
C ASN A 497 1.46 -2.05 10.74
N THR A 498 1.74 -3.34 10.57
CA THR A 498 2.17 -3.89 9.28
C THR A 498 1.00 -4.15 8.31
N LYS A 499 -0.18 -4.48 8.85
CA LYS A 499 -1.35 -4.90 8.06
C LYS A 499 -2.27 -3.74 7.66
N ALA A 500 -2.56 -2.83 8.58
CA ALA A 500 -3.42 -1.69 8.31
C ALA A 500 -2.77 -0.78 7.25
N LYS A 501 -3.50 -0.52 6.16
CA LYS A 501 -3.09 0.34 5.06
C LYS A 501 -4.02 1.53 4.88
N TYR A 502 -5.28 1.39 5.27
CA TYR A 502 -6.29 2.44 5.16
C TYR A 502 -7.06 2.62 6.46
N LEU A 503 -7.59 3.81 6.64
CA LEU A 503 -8.47 4.20 7.72
C LEU A 503 -9.75 4.77 7.13
N LYS A 504 -10.90 4.30 7.62
CA LYS A 504 -12.19 4.94 7.39
C LYS A 504 -12.69 5.53 8.70
N VAL A 505 -13.16 6.78 8.63
CA VAL A 505 -13.75 7.48 9.77
C VAL A 505 -15.25 7.54 9.54
N ASN A 506 -16.03 6.82 10.34
CA ASN A 506 -17.48 6.88 10.33
C ASN A 506 -17.92 7.64 11.59
N ALA A 507 -18.23 8.93 11.45
CA ALA A 507 -18.88 9.68 12.52
C ALA A 507 -20.36 9.27 12.58
N SER A 508 -20.86 8.93 13.77
CA SER A 508 -22.30 8.79 13.96
C SER A 508 -22.90 10.17 14.28
N ASP A 509 -23.91 10.60 13.54
CA ASP A 509 -24.64 11.87 13.78
C ASP A 509 -25.55 11.82 15.04
N GLY A 510 -25.28 10.90 15.97
CA GLY A 510 -26.06 10.71 17.19
C GLY A 510 -25.61 11.59 18.37
N GLU A 511 -26.50 11.80 19.34
CA GLU A 511 -26.29 12.66 20.53
C GLU A 511 -25.06 12.30 21.41
N GLU A 512 -24.46 11.12 21.24
CA GLU A 512 -23.34 10.63 22.07
C GLU A 512 -21.93 10.93 21.54
N GLY A 513 -21.79 11.55 20.35
CA GLY A 513 -20.48 11.96 19.83
C GLY A 513 -19.48 10.81 19.65
N ILE A 514 -19.96 9.65 19.18
CA ILE A 514 -19.14 8.46 18.94
C ILE A 514 -18.68 8.42 17.48
N THR A 515 -17.37 8.31 17.28
CA THR A 515 -16.71 8.15 15.99
C THR A 515 -16.10 6.76 15.89
N ALA A 516 -16.49 5.99 14.88
CA ALA A 516 -15.85 4.71 14.56
C ALA A 516 -14.66 4.93 13.61
N LEU A 517 -13.51 4.42 14.01
CA LEU A 517 -12.28 4.34 13.22
C LEU A 517 -12.07 2.88 12.79
N GLU A 518 -12.24 2.61 11.52
CA GLU A 518 -12.05 1.28 10.94
C GLU A 518 -10.72 1.22 10.19
N LEU A 519 -9.82 0.35 10.65
CA LEU A 519 -8.56 0.08 9.97
C LEU A 519 -8.73 -1.07 9.00
N TYR A 520 -8.31 -0.87 7.76
CA TYR A 520 -8.44 -1.82 6.66
C TYR A 520 -7.08 -2.28 6.14
N SER A 521 -7.01 -3.55 5.78
CA SER A 521 -6.04 -4.08 4.81
C SER A 521 -6.75 -4.30 3.46
N LEU A 522 -6.04 -4.86 2.49
CA LEU A 522 -6.65 -5.29 1.22
C LEU A 522 -7.58 -6.51 1.40
N GLU A 523 -7.49 -7.21 2.53
CA GLU A 523 -8.31 -8.40 2.83
C GLU A 523 -9.61 -8.05 3.57
N GLY A 524 -9.76 -6.81 4.05
CA GLY A 524 -10.94 -6.33 4.76
C GLY A 524 -10.60 -5.52 6.01
N ILE A 525 -11.53 -5.50 6.96
CA ILE A 525 -11.36 -4.80 8.25
C ILE A 525 -10.38 -5.59 9.12
N GLU A 526 -9.31 -4.94 9.56
CA GLU A 526 -8.36 -5.50 10.53
C GLU A 526 -8.81 -5.24 11.96
N GLN A 527 -9.31 -4.02 12.25
CA GLN A 527 -9.71 -3.62 13.59
C GLN A 527 -10.60 -2.38 13.56
N THR A 528 -11.62 -2.35 14.40
CA THR A 528 -12.46 -1.16 14.64
C THR A 528 -12.20 -0.60 16.04
N PHE A 529 -12.03 0.71 16.12
CA PHE A 529 -11.96 1.48 17.36
C PHE A 529 -13.12 2.47 17.42
N TYR A 530 -13.72 2.63 18.58
CA TYR A 530 -14.72 3.65 18.84
C TYR A 530 -14.09 4.74 19.70
N LEU A 531 -14.25 5.98 19.27
CA LEU A 531 -13.80 7.16 19.99
C LEU A 531 -15.00 7.93 20.47
N LYS A 532 -15.06 8.19 21.77
CA LYS A 532 -16.11 9.02 22.37
C LYS A 532 -15.58 10.41 22.66
N THR A 533 -16.22 11.44 22.10
CA THR A 533 -15.90 12.84 22.39
C THR A 533 -16.86 13.36 23.46
N SER A 534 -16.37 13.76 24.63
CA SER A 534 -17.20 14.30 25.71
C SER A 534 -17.55 15.77 25.49
N GLY A 535 -18.84 16.12 25.57
CA GLY A 535 -19.41 17.45 25.26
C GLY A 535 -19.03 18.63 26.19
N GLY A 536 -17.88 18.58 26.86
CA GLY A 536 -17.37 19.67 27.73
C GLY A 536 -15.91 20.05 27.50
N GLY A 537 -15.25 19.44 26.53
CA GLY A 537 -13.83 19.66 26.21
C GLY A 537 -13.32 18.51 25.35
N LEU A 538 -12.46 18.83 24.38
CA LEU A 538 -11.88 17.86 23.43
C LEU A 538 -10.98 16.87 24.20
N SER A 539 -11.54 15.73 24.59
CA SER A 539 -10.77 14.56 25.00
C SER A 539 -11.45 13.30 24.46
N SER A 540 -11.11 12.93 23.23
CA SER A 540 -11.58 11.67 22.66
C SER A 540 -11.01 10.48 23.46
N ARG A 541 -11.85 9.46 23.74
CA ARG A 541 -11.43 8.24 24.46
C ARG A 541 -11.68 6.98 23.65
N VAL A 542 -10.73 6.06 23.67
CA VAL A 542 -10.73 4.80 22.90
C VAL A 542 -11.54 3.71 23.60
N GLN A 543 -12.40 3.06 22.83
CA GLN A 543 -13.04 1.79 23.14
C GLN A 543 -12.77 0.80 22.00
N ILE A 544 -12.29 -0.39 22.32
CA ILE A 544 -12.02 -1.42 21.31
C ILE A 544 -13.33 -2.14 20.97
N GLY A 545 -13.75 -2.08 19.72
CA GLY A 545 -14.78 -2.96 19.17
C GLY A 545 -14.17 -4.30 18.80
N ARG A 546 -14.69 -5.41 19.34
CA ARG A 546 -14.46 -6.72 18.72
C ARG A 546 -15.72 -7.06 17.93
N GLN A 547 -15.55 -7.38 16.64
CA GLN A 547 -16.63 -8.06 15.92
C GLN A 547 -16.80 -9.43 16.58
N GLU A 548 -18.03 -9.73 17.00
CA GLU A 548 -18.46 -11.08 17.40
C GLU A 548 -18.67 -11.97 16.17
#